data_AF-A0A847QXF2-F1
#
_entry.id   AF-A0A847QXF2-F1
#
_cell.length_a   1.000
_cell.length_b   1.000
_cell.length_c   1.000
_cell.angle_alpha   90.00
_cell.angle_beta   90.00
_cell.angle_gamma   90.00
#
_symmetry.space_group_name_H-M   'P 1'
#
loop_
_entity.id
_entity.type
_entity.pdbx_description
1 polymer ?
#
loop_
_entity_poly.entity_id
_entity_poly.type
_entity_poly.pdbx_seq_one_letter_code
_entity_poly.pdbx_strand_id
1 'polypeptide(L)'
;AEPLMYMKLQEKGKLLEYKSSQVENLKPEYQKIANGYYTPVNSRFGVIIYNKDLLSEENAPKAFEDLTKEVFKGKIAMADARQSSTAYALNCGLYQVFGNKWDYHQSLVDNDIMLIKQNVAAIEKVDSGEVYATISPHDGALRMIKIAKKKELESPLVISWPKEGAISIQRPIAIIDKPSRSEEKTNLAKEFVDFALSEEAQQISTKYGFIPVIKDLPLPKGIPSEVRSTVVNWEELSKNEEELKEKYNEVYSQN
;
A
#
# COMPACT_ATOMS: atom_id res chain seq x y z
N ALA A 1 7.22 -5.35 -3.50
CA ALA A 1 6.42 -6.33 -2.73
C ALA A 1 6.23 -5.77 -1.31
N GLU A 2 5.25 -6.29 -0.59
CA GLU A 2 5.03 -6.14 0.84
C GLU A 2 6.19 -6.76 1.64
N PRO A 3 6.46 -6.31 2.87
CA PRO A 3 7.59 -6.76 3.68
C PRO A 3 7.68 -8.27 3.94
N LEU A 4 6.55 -8.99 3.96
CA LEU A 4 6.48 -10.42 4.28
C LEU A 4 7.35 -11.30 3.35
N MET A 5 7.38 -10.99 2.06
CA MET A 5 8.24 -11.71 1.10
C MET A 5 9.73 -11.57 1.45
N TYR A 6 10.14 -10.39 1.92
CA TYR A 6 11.54 -10.13 2.27
C TYR A 6 11.94 -10.87 3.55
N MET A 7 11.04 -10.93 4.54
CA MET A 7 11.24 -11.74 5.75
C MET A 7 11.46 -13.21 5.40
N LYS A 8 10.61 -13.79 4.54
CA LYS A 8 10.76 -15.18 4.09
C LYS A 8 12.06 -15.43 3.33
N LEU A 9 12.48 -14.50 2.49
CA LEU A 9 13.74 -14.61 1.76
C LEU A 9 14.95 -14.52 2.71
N GLN A 10 14.87 -13.66 3.73
CA GLN A 10 15.87 -13.56 4.79
C GLN A 10 15.97 -14.88 5.57
N GLU A 11 14.85 -15.42 6.06
CA GLU A 11 14.79 -16.70 6.79
C GLU A 11 15.38 -17.86 5.97
N LYS A 12 15.17 -17.86 4.66
CA LYS A 12 15.72 -18.86 3.74
C LYS A 12 17.18 -18.62 3.35
N GLY A 13 17.85 -17.62 3.93
CA GLY A 13 19.22 -17.25 3.60
C GLY A 13 19.40 -16.85 2.14
N LYS A 14 18.40 -16.20 1.54
CA LYS A 14 18.41 -15.79 0.11
C LYS A 14 18.73 -14.32 -0.10
N LEU A 15 19.03 -13.58 0.96
CA LEU A 15 19.36 -12.15 0.89
C LEU A 15 20.79 -11.93 1.33
N LEU A 16 21.51 -11.10 0.57
CA LEU A 16 22.84 -10.62 0.94
C LEU A 16 22.67 -9.53 1.99
N GLU A 17 23.38 -9.66 3.11
CA GLU A 17 23.45 -8.61 4.11
C GLU A 17 24.24 -7.40 3.58
N TYR A 18 23.60 -6.24 3.57
CA TYR A 18 24.20 -4.96 3.25
C TYR A 18 23.47 -3.82 3.96
N LYS A 19 24.19 -3.18 4.89
CA LYS A 19 23.72 -1.97 5.59
C LYS A 19 24.26 -0.72 4.89
N SER A 20 23.41 -0.10 4.09
CA SER A 20 23.69 1.23 3.51
C SER A 20 23.90 2.28 4.60
N SER A 21 24.87 3.19 4.41
CA SER A 21 25.06 4.36 5.28
C SER A 21 23.89 5.34 5.19
N GLN A 22 23.13 5.32 4.08
CA GLN A 22 21.96 6.17 3.88
C GLN A 22 20.81 5.88 4.86
N VAL A 23 20.85 4.74 5.55
CA VAL A 23 19.86 4.39 6.59
C VAL A 23 19.79 5.46 7.68
N GLU A 24 20.89 6.12 8.02
CA GLU A 24 20.92 7.19 9.05
C GLU A 24 20.08 8.42 8.66
N ASN A 25 19.88 8.62 7.36
CA ASN A 25 19.09 9.71 6.78
C ASN A 25 17.59 9.39 6.72
N LEU A 26 17.17 8.15 7.01
CA LEU A 26 15.77 7.76 7.02
C LEU A 26 15.03 8.31 8.24
N LYS A 27 13.70 8.48 8.14
CA LYS A 27 12.86 8.80 9.30
C LYS A 27 12.89 7.63 10.30
N PRO A 28 12.77 7.87 11.62
CA PRO A 28 12.96 6.85 12.64
C PRO A 28 12.11 5.59 12.46
N GLU A 29 10.87 5.72 11.98
CA GLU A 29 9.98 4.59 11.70
C GLU A 29 10.49 3.66 10.59
N TYR A 30 11.24 4.17 9.62
CA TYR A 30 11.84 3.36 8.56
C TYR A 30 13.20 2.80 8.95
N GLN A 31 13.96 3.52 9.78
CA GLN A 31 15.21 3.01 10.36
C GLN A 31 14.99 1.73 11.16
N LYS A 32 13.90 1.66 11.93
CA LYS A 32 13.51 0.48 12.72
C LYS A 32 13.23 -0.76 11.88
N ILE A 33 12.83 -0.58 10.62
CA ILE A 33 12.51 -1.67 9.68
C ILE A 33 13.75 -2.11 8.90
N ALA A 34 14.72 -1.21 8.71
CA ALA A 34 15.96 -1.52 8.01
C ALA A 34 16.85 -2.43 8.87
N ASN A 35 17.10 -3.66 8.41
CA ASN A 35 17.79 -4.68 9.20
C ASN A 35 19.07 -5.23 8.54
N GLY A 36 19.54 -4.58 7.46
CA GLY A 36 20.69 -5.02 6.68
C GLY A 36 20.36 -6.04 5.59
N TYR A 37 19.30 -6.82 5.72
CA TYR A 37 18.85 -7.73 4.66
C TYR A 37 17.84 -7.06 3.71
N TYR A 38 17.03 -6.15 4.25
CA TYR A 38 16.17 -5.29 3.46
C TYR A 38 15.99 -3.92 4.11
N THR A 39 15.69 -2.91 3.28
CA THR A 39 15.52 -1.51 3.71
C THR A 39 14.34 -0.87 2.98
N PRO A 40 13.38 -0.21 3.68
CA PRO A 40 12.33 0.58 3.03
C PRO A 40 12.91 1.67 2.12
N VAL A 41 12.52 1.70 0.85
CA VAL A 41 12.92 2.77 -0.10
C VAL A 41 11.80 3.76 -0.39
N ASN A 42 10.56 3.41 -0.09
CA ASN A 42 9.42 4.32 -0.04
C ASN A 42 8.28 3.63 0.71
N SER A 43 7.20 4.37 0.96
CA SER A 43 5.95 3.83 1.49
C SER A 43 4.78 4.32 0.66
N ARG A 44 3.60 3.79 0.95
CA ARG A 44 2.32 4.31 0.47
C ARG A 44 1.23 4.05 1.49
N PHE A 45 0.19 4.87 1.44
CA PHE A 45 -0.99 4.74 2.26
C PHE A 45 -2.13 4.05 1.51
N GLY A 46 -2.70 3.02 2.12
CA GLY A 46 -4.01 2.48 1.81
C GLY A 46 -5.09 3.37 2.38
N VAL A 47 -5.97 3.84 1.50
CA VAL A 47 -6.98 4.85 1.77
C VAL A 47 -8.27 4.49 1.06
N ILE A 48 -9.30 5.30 1.23
CA ILE A 48 -10.52 5.23 0.44
C ILE A 48 -10.38 6.21 -0.73
N ILE A 49 -10.70 5.76 -1.93
CA ILE A 49 -10.77 6.60 -3.12
C ILE A 49 -12.20 6.54 -3.63
N TYR A 50 -12.84 7.70 -3.81
CA TYR A 50 -14.24 7.79 -4.22
C TYR A 50 -14.43 8.74 -5.40
N ASN A 51 -15.59 8.62 -6.06
CA ASN A 51 -15.98 9.48 -7.17
C ASN A 51 -16.89 10.63 -6.67
N LYS A 52 -16.42 11.87 -6.79
CA LYS A 52 -17.15 13.07 -6.32
C LYS A 52 -18.35 13.47 -7.18
N ASP A 53 -18.46 12.93 -8.39
CA ASP A 53 -19.61 13.18 -9.27
C ASP A 53 -20.79 12.26 -8.89
N LEU A 54 -20.53 11.17 -8.18
CA LEU A 54 -21.54 10.23 -7.66
C LEU A 54 -21.85 10.47 -6.18
N LEU A 55 -20.88 10.95 -5.41
CA LEU A 55 -21.01 11.20 -3.98
C LEU A 55 -20.68 12.65 -3.66
N SER A 56 -21.65 13.36 -3.08
CA SER A 56 -21.39 14.66 -2.46
C SER A 56 -20.41 14.52 -1.29
N GLU A 57 -19.73 15.60 -0.94
CA GLU A 57 -18.78 15.63 0.19
C GLU A 57 -19.43 15.23 1.54
N GLU A 58 -20.72 15.51 1.70
CA GLU A 58 -21.49 15.10 2.88
C GLU A 58 -21.68 13.57 2.95
N ASN A 59 -21.89 12.93 1.80
CA ASN A 59 -22.13 11.49 1.68
C ASN A 59 -20.86 10.67 1.41
N ALA A 60 -19.71 11.34 1.25
CA ALA A 60 -18.44 10.68 1.01
C ALA A 60 -18.03 9.83 2.23
N PRO A 61 -17.49 8.61 2.02
CA PRO A 61 -17.01 7.77 3.12
C PRO A 61 -15.80 8.43 3.79
N LYS A 62 -15.84 8.59 5.11
CA LYS A 62 -14.77 9.18 5.94
C LYS A 62 -14.11 8.16 6.85
N ALA A 63 -14.60 6.93 6.83
CA ALA A 63 -14.15 5.80 7.62
C ALA A 63 -14.16 4.53 6.76
N PHE A 64 -13.29 3.57 7.05
CA PHE A 64 -13.37 2.26 6.42
C PHE A 64 -14.71 1.59 6.70
N GLU A 65 -15.22 1.76 7.92
CA GLU A 65 -16.54 1.29 8.36
C GLU A 65 -17.70 1.85 7.53
N ASP A 66 -17.57 3.05 6.94
CA ASP A 66 -18.67 3.62 6.14
C ASP A 66 -18.99 2.77 4.91
N LEU A 67 -18.00 2.05 4.37
CA LEU A 67 -18.14 1.24 3.16
C LEU A 67 -19.02 -0.01 3.35
N THR A 68 -19.40 -0.33 4.58
CA THR A 68 -20.32 -1.44 4.89
C THR A 68 -21.77 -0.98 5.03
N LYS A 69 -22.05 0.32 4.85
CA LYS A 69 -23.42 0.84 4.87
C LYS A 69 -24.17 0.48 3.60
N GLU A 70 -25.48 0.32 3.71
CA GLU A 70 -26.38 -0.08 2.60
C GLU A 70 -26.26 0.83 1.37
N VAL A 71 -25.99 2.13 1.55
CA VAL A 71 -25.78 3.07 0.43
C VAL A 71 -24.61 2.70 -0.48
N PHE A 72 -23.67 1.89 0.01
CA PHE A 72 -22.50 1.39 -0.71
C PHE A 72 -22.67 -0.04 -1.24
N LYS A 73 -23.81 -0.70 -0.99
CA LYS A 73 -24.04 -2.09 -1.38
C LYS A 73 -23.90 -2.30 -2.89
N GLY A 74 -23.03 -3.21 -3.30
CA GLY A 74 -22.74 -3.48 -4.71
C GLY A 74 -22.08 -2.30 -5.45
N LYS A 75 -21.60 -1.29 -4.72
CA LYS A 75 -20.99 -0.05 -5.26
C LYS A 75 -19.54 0.14 -4.80
N ILE A 76 -18.91 -0.87 -4.22
CA ILE A 76 -17.50 -0.81 -3.81
C ILE A 76 -16.70 -1.85 -4.57
N ALA A 77 -15.46 -1.49 -4.93
CA ALA A 77 -14.49 -2.45 -5.44
C ALA A 77 -13.24 -2.49 -4.56
N MET A 78 -12.53 -3.61 -4.54
CA MET A 78 -11.20 -3.71 -3.94
C MET A 78 -10.36 -4.72 -4.73
N ALA A 79 -9.05 -4.54 -4.71
CA ALA A 79 -8.17 -5.53 -5.31
C ALA A 79 -8.19 -6.85 -4.52
N ASP A 80 -8.18 -7.98 -5.23
CA ASP A 80 -8.17 -9.32 -4.66
C ASP A 80 -6.80 -9.66 -4.04
N ALA A 81 -6.79 -9.98 -2.75
CA ALA A 81 -5.58 -10.33 -2.02
C ALA A 81 -4.92 -11.62 -2.53
N ARG A 82 -5.68 -12.53 -3.16
CA ARG A 82 -5.17 -13.77 -3.76
C ARG A 82 -4.25 -13.50 -4.95
N GLN A 83 -4.41 -12.35 -5.60
CA GLN A 83 -3.74 -12.02 -6.87
C GLN A 83 -2.75 -10.85 -6.73
N SER A 84 -2.77 -10.13 -5.60
CA SER A 84 -1.92 -8.96 -5.40
C SER A 84 -1.35 -8.91 -3.99
N SER A 85 -0.03 -9.06 -3.91
CA SER A 85 0.85 -8.65 -2.82
C SER A 85 0.45 -7.34 -2.09
N THR A 86 0.08 -6.32 -2.86
CA THR A 86 -0.38 -5.04 -2.31
C THR A 86 -1.75 -5.16 -1.65
N ALA A 87 -2.67 -5.85 -2.31
CA ALA A 87 -4.01 -6.09 -1.78
C ALA A 87 -3.94 -6.94 -0.52
N TYR A 88 -3.04 -7.94 -0.48
CA TYR A 88 -2.79 -8.72 0.73
C TYR A 88 -2.35 -7.85 1.91
N ALA A 89 -1.41 -6.93 1.69
CA ALA A 89 -1.01 -5.97 2.73
C ALA A 89 -2.14 -5.02 3.16
N LEU A 90 -2.98 -4.55 2.23
CA LEU A 90 -4.15 -3.75 2.55
C LEU A 90 -5.15 -4.54 3.41
N ASN A 91 -5.49 -5.76 3.02
CA ASN A 91 -6.44 -6.60 3.75
C ASN A 91 -5.91 -6.98 5.14
N CYS A 92 -4.62 -7.32 5.27
CA CYS A 92 -3.98 -7.50 6.58
C CYS A 92 -4.07 -6.23 7.45
N GLY A 93 -3.87 -5.05 6.85
CA GLY A 93 -4.00 -3.78 7.53
C GLY A 93 -5.44 -3.50 7.99
N LEU A 94 -6.44 -3.79 7.16
CA LEU A 94 -7.86 -3.68 7.54
C LEU A 94 -8.18 -4.64 8.69
N TYR A 95 -7.70 -5.88 8.61
CA TYR A 95 -7.88 -6.89 9.65
C TYR A 95 -7.34 -6.40 11.00
N GLN A 96 -6.14 -5.82 10.98
CA GLN A 96 -5.52 -5.23 12.17
C GLN A 96 -6.26 -3.99 12.69
N VAL A 97 -6.68 -3.09 11.80
CA VAL A 97 -7.45 -1.88 12.16
C VAL A 97 -8.75 -2.25 12.88
N PHE A 98 -9.41 -3.34 12.46
CA PHE A 98 -10.64 -3.85 13.08
C PHE A 98 -10.38 -4.91 14.17
N GLY A 99 -9.20 -4.85 14.81
CA GLY A 99 -8.91 -5.60 16.03
C GLY A 99 -8.58 -7.07 15.81
N ASN A 100 -7.95 -7.40 14.66
CA ASN A 100 -7.64 -8.77 14.25
C ASN A 100 -8.89 -9.65 14.21
N LYS A 101 -9.97 -9.14 13.62
CA LYS A 101 -11.24 -9.84 13.42
C LYS A 101 -11.68 -9.80 11.96
N TRP A 102 -12.34 -10.87 11.52
CA TRP A 102 -12.85 -11.00 10.16
C TRP A 102 -14.21 -10.30 9.95
N ASP A 103 -14.85 -9.84 11.02
CA ASP A 103 -16.19 -9.21 10.99
C ASP A 103 -16.28 -8.08 9.95
N TYR A 104 -15.26 -7.22 9.85
CA TYR A 104 -15.25 -6.15 8.86
C TYR A 104 -15.18 -6.68 7.42
N HIS A 105 -14.37 -7.70 7.16
CA HIS A 105 -14.28 -8.31 5.83
C HIS A 105 -15.58 -9.03 5.47
N GLN A 106 -16.22 -9.69 6.44
CA GLN A 106 -17.53 -10.29 6.25
C GLN A 106 -18.57 -9.21 5.92
N SER A 107 -18.58 -8.09 6.63
CA SER A 107 -19.46 -6.96 6.32
C SER A 107 -19.22 -6.36 4.93
N LEU A 108 -18.00 -6.38 4.41
CA LEU A 108 -17.74 -5.97 3.02
C LEU A 108 -18.33 -6.98 2.02
N VAL A 109 -18.21 -8.28 2.29
CA VAL A 109 -18.81 -9.35 1.48
C VAL A 109 -20.33 -9.27 1.49
N ASP A 110 -20.94 -9.08 2.66
CA ASP A 110 -22.39 -8.93 2.83
C ASP A 110 -22.94 -7.66 2.15
N ASN A 111 -22.05 -6.69 1.90
CA ASN A 111 -22.33 -5.46 1.15
C ASN A 111 -21.97 -5.59 -0.35
N ASP A 112 -21.84 -6.81 -0.87
CA ASP A 112 -21.59 -7.15 -2.28
C ASP A 112 -20.34 -6.45 -2.86
N ILE A 113 -19.22 -6.45 -2.12
CA ILE A 113 -17.96 -5.87 -2.60
C ILE A 113 -17.43 -6.61 -3.84
N MET A 114 -17.04 -5.84 -4.86
CA MET A 114 -16.47 -6.38 -6.09
C MET A 114 -14.95 -6.61 -5.95
N LEU A 115 -14.50 -7.85 -6.15
CA LEU A 115 -13.06 -8.16 -6.19
C LEU A 115 -12.47 -7.98 -7.59
N ILE A 116 -11.42 -7.17 -7.67
CA ILE A 116 -10.73 -6.81 -8.91
C ILE A 116 -9.31 -7.34 -8.90
N LYS A 117 -8.80 -7.79 -10.04
CA LYS A 117 -7.44 -8.34 -10.12
C LYS A 117 -6.33 -7.37 -9.68
N GLN A 118 -6.49 -6.06 -9.94
CA GLN A 118 -5.45 -5.06 -9.70
C GLN A 118 -6.00 -3.81 -9.02
N ASN A 119 -5.21 -3.21 -8.13
CA ASN A 119 -5.57 -1.97 -7.44
C ASN A 119 -5.87 -0.82 -8.42
N VAL A 120 -5.06 -0.66 -9.47
CA VAL A 120 -5.28 0.39 -10.47
C VAL A 120 -6.62 0.20 -11.19
N ALA A 121 -6.98 -1.03 -11.54
CA ALA A 121 -8.27 -1.32 -12.17
C ALA A 121 -9.47 -1.05 -11.24
N ALA A 122 -9.31 -1.22 -9.93
CA ALA A 122 -10.36 -0.82 -8.97
C ALA A 122 -10.53 0.70 -8.93
N ILE A 123 -9.43 1.47 -9.01
CA ILE A 123 -9.48 2.94 -9.10
C ILE A 123 -10.08 3.39 -10.45
N GLU A 124 -9.77 2.72 -11.55
CA GLU A 124 -10.38 2.97 -12.87
C GLU A 124 -11.90 2.79 -12.87
N LYS A 125 -12.42 1.80 -12.13
CA LYS A 125 -13.88 1.63 -11.94
C LYS A 125 -14.51 2.77 -11.15
N VAL A 126 -13.77 3.36 -10.20
CA VAL A 126 -14.22 4.57 -9.49
C VAL A 126 -14.18 5.77 -10.43
N ASP A 127 -13.09 5.94 -11.20
CA ASP A 127 -12.91 7.05 -12.15
C ASP A 127 -13.99 7.05 -13.23
N SER A 128 -14.38 5.86 -13.74
CA SER A 128 -15.47 5.70 -14.71
C SER A 128 -16.87 5.84 -14.11
N GLY A 129 -16.99 5.79 -12.78
CA GLY A 129 -18.25 5.82 -12.06
C GLY A 129 -19.04 4.51 -12.07
N GLU A 130 -18.41 3.39 -12.44
CA GLU A 130 -19.02 2.05 -12.35
C GLU A 130 -19.26 1.65 -10.88
N VAL A 131 -18.37 2.06 -9.99
CA VAL A 131 -18.48 1.90 -8.53
C VAL A 131 -18.24 3.25 -7.84
N TYR A 132 -18.78 3.42 -6.64
CA TYR A 132 -18.73 4.67 -5.90
C TYR A 132 -17.37 4.91 -5.24
N ALA A 133 -16.77 3.86 -4.69
CA ALA A 133 -15.48 3.95 -4.01
C ALA A 133 -14.69 2.64 -4.04
N THR A 134 -13.41 2.73 -3.69
CA THR A 134 -12.50 1.59 -3.53
C THR A 134 -11.56 1.80 -2.36
N ILE A 135 -11.12 0.70 -1.74
CA ILE A 135 -9.96 0.69 -0.85
C ILE A 135 -8.73 0.39 -1.70
N SER A 136 -7.81 1.33 -1.81
CA SER A 136 -6.62 1.21 -2.67
C SER A 136 -5.49 2.14 -2.23
N PRO A 137 -4.26 1.95 -2.74
CA PRO A 137 -3.16 2.85 -2.45
C PRO A 137 -3.38 4.24 -3.08
N HIS A 138 -3.20 5.29 -2.29
CA HIS A 138 -3.42 6.69 -2.68
C HIS A 138 -2.60 7.12 -3.92
N ASP A 139 -1.40 6.55 -4.12
CA ASP A 139 -0.50 6.87 -5.23
C ASP A 139 -1.11 6.52 -6.61
N GLY A 140 -2.05 5.58 -6.66
CA GLY A 140 -2.82 5.27 -7.87
C GLY A 140 -3.70 6.45 -8.29
N ALA A 141 -4.54 6.94 -7.37
CA ALA A 141 -5.42 8.09 -7.61
C ALA A 141 -4.62 9.36 -7.96
N LEU A 142 -3.54 9.66 -7.21
CA LEU A 142 -2.71 10.84 -7.50
C LEU A 142 -2.14 10.81 -8.92
N ARG A 143 -1.72 9.64 -9.41
CA ARG A 143 -1.22 9.49 -10.78
C ARG A 143 -2.32 9.68 -11.82
N MET A 144 -3.51 9.11 -11.59
CA MET A 144 -4.64 9.27 -12.51
C MET A 144 -5.11 10.74 -12.58
N ILE A 145 -5.28 11.40 -11.43
CA ILE A 145 -5.60 12.84 -11.34
C ILE A 145 -4.56 13.68 -12.09
N LYS A 146 -3.27 13.38 -11.89
CA LYS A 146 -2.17 14.07 -12.61
C LYS A 146 -2.22 13.85 -14.11
N ILE A 147 -2.57 12.64 -14.57
CA ILE A 147 -2.72 12.32 -16.00
C ILE A 147 -3.92 13.07 -16.59
N ALA A 148 -5.07 13.08 -15.92
CA ALA A 148 -6.26 13.82 -16.35
C ALA A 148 -5.93 15.32 -16.51
N LYS A 149 -5.31 15.92 -15.49
CA LYS A 149 -4.88 17.33 -15.54
C LYS A 149 -3.95 17.64 -16.70
N LYS A 150 -3.00 16.74 -17.04
CA LYS A 150 -2.10 16.91 -18.20
C LYS A 150 -2.84 16.85 -19.53
N LYS A 151 -4.00 16.20 -19.58
CA LYS A 151 -4.89 16.11 -20.74
C LYS A 151 -5.98 17.20 -20.72
N GLU A 152 -5.89 18.16 -19.79
CA GLU A 152 -6.91 19.20 -19.60
C GLU A 152 -8.31 18.63 -19.29
N LEU A 153 -8.34 17.47 -18.63
CA LEU A 153 -9.56 16.83 -18.13
C LEU A 153 -9.65 16.99 -16.61
N GLU A 154 -10.87 17.17 -16.11
CA GLU A 154 -11.18 17.07 -14.69
C GLU A 154 -11.29 15.59 -14.30
N SER A 155 -10.62 15.18 -13.21
CA SER A 155 -10.81 13.84 -12.64
C SER A 155 -11.85 13.88 -11.53
N PRO A 156 -12.78 12.91 -11.49
CA PRO A 156 -13.76 12.80 -10.41
C PRO A 156 -13.17 12.19 -9.12
N LEU A 157 -11.94 11.66 -9.18
CA LEU A 157 -11.33 10.95 -8.06
C LEU A 157 -11.00 11.89 -6.90
N VAL A 158 -11.43 11.50 -5.71
CA VAL A 158 -11.03 12.14 -4.45
C VAL A 158 -10.51 11.07 -3.49
N ILE A 159 -9.43 11.42 -2.78
CA ILE A 159 -8.86 10.57 -1.74
C ILE A 159 -9.48 10.98 -0.40
N SER A 160 -10.16 10.04 0.24
CA SER A 160 -10.63 10.16 1.61
C SER A 160 -9.68 9.45 2.57
N TRP A 161 -9.25 10.19 3.60
CA TRP A 161 -8.34 9.71 4.64
C TRP A 161 -9.15 9.18 5.83
N PRO A 162 -9.17 7.86 6.08
CA PRO A 162 -10.12 7.27 7.03
C PRO A 162 -9.88 7.71 8.48
N LYS A 163 -10.96 7.86 9.26
CA LYS A 163 -10.92 8.23 10.70
C LYS A 163 -10.05 7.27 11.53
N GLU A 164 -10.06 5.99 11.17
CA GLU A 164 -9.24 4.94 11.81
C GLU A 164 -7.73 5.16 11.57
N GLY A 165 -7.38 5.93 10.54
CA GLY A 165 -6.05 6.09 10.01
C GLY A 165 -5.86 5.31 8.71
N ALA A 166 -4.97 5.79 7.84
CA ALA A 166 -4.60 5.08 6.64
C ALA A 166 -3.73 3.85 6.95
N ILE A 167 -3.65 2.89 6.02
CA ILE A 167 -2.79 1.70 6.18
C ILE A 167 -1.42 1.99 5.56
N SER A 168 -0.36 2.05 6.35
CA SER A 168 1.00 2.28 5.86
C SER A 168 1.60 0.98 5.31
N ILE A 169 1.94 0.99 4.02
CA ILE A 169 2.51 -0.15 3.29
C ILE A 169 3.93 0.20 2.85
N GLN A 170 4.90 -0.30 3.60
CA GLN A 170 6.31 -0.08 3.32
C GLN A 170 6.74 -0.90 2.12
N ARG A 171 7.64 -0.33 1.30
CA ARG A 171 8.16 -0.96 0.09
C ARG A 171 9.67 -1.07 0.22
N PRO A 172 10.18 -2.22 0.68
CA PRO A 172 11.61 -2.39 0.85
C PRO A 172 12.31 -2.79 -0.45
N ILE A 173 13.63 -2.63 -0.43
CA ILE A 173 14.58 -3.18 -1.38
C ILE A 173 15.48 -4.19 -0.65
N ALA A 174 15.96 -5.19 -1.36
CA ALA A 174 16.93 -6.14 -0.86
C ALA A 174 17.84 -6.60 -2.00
N ILE A 175 19.02 -7.10 -1.65
CA ILE A 175 19.95 -7.70 -2.59
C ILE A 175 19.80 -9.22 -2.45
N ILE A 176 19.46 -9.92 -3.55
CA ILE A 176 19.45 -11.38 -3.54
C ILE A 176 20.88 -11.89 -3.31
N ASP A 177 21.03 -12.86 -2.41
CA ASP A 177 22.27 -13.62 -2.27
C ASP A 177 22.36 -14.64 -3.40
N LYS A 178 23.41 -14.50 -4.21
CA LYS A 178 23.65 -15.33 -5.38
C LYS A 178 25.12 -15.71 -5.39
N PRO A 179 25.48 -16.95 -5.02
CA PRO A 179 26.88 -17.39 -4.92
C PRO A 179 27.68 -17.21 -6.21
N SER A 180 27.02 -17.25 -7.37
CA SER A 180 27.66 -17.10 -8.68
C SER A 180 27.81 -15.63 -9.14
N ARG A 181 27.46 -14.63 -8.30
CA ARG A 181 27.56 -13.22 -8.67
C ARG A 181 29.00 -12.73 -8.45
N SER A 182 29.56 -12.05 -9.46
CA SER A 182 30.88 -11.43 -9.34
C SER A 182 30.90 -10.30 -8.29
N GLU A 183 32.09 -9.96 -7.80
CA GLU A 183 32.27 -8.86 -6.86
C GLU A 183 31.80 -7.52 -7.46
N GLU A 184 32.17 -7.23 -8.70
CA GLU A 184 31.71 -6.03 -9.44
C GLU A 184 30.17 -5.91 -9.43
N LYS A 185 29.45 -6.99 -9.76
CA LYS A 185 27.98 -6.99 -9.76
C LYS A 185 27.40 -6.88 -8.35
N THR A 186 28.13 -7.36 -7.34
CA THR A 186 27.75 -7.21 -5.94
C THR A 186 27.89 -5.75 -5.49
N ASN A 187 28.99 -5.07 -5.87
CA ASN A 187 29.19 -3.66 -5.58
C ASN A 187 28.15 -2.79 -6.29
N LEU A 188 27.85 -3.07 -7.56
CA LEU A 188 26.78 -2.37 -8.28
C LEU A 188 25.41 -2.53 -7.61
N ALA A 189 25.10 -3.71 -7.06
CA ALA A 189 23.85 -3.91 -6.33
C ALA A 189 23.79 -3.09 -5.03
N LYS A 190 24.92 -2.94 -4.33
CA LYS A 190 25.05 -2.09 -3.14
C LYS A 190 24.88 -0.61 -3.47
N GLU A 191 25.58 -0.14 -4.50
CA GLU A 191 25.45 1.23 -5.03
C GLU A 191 24.01 1.54 -5.45
N PHE A 192 23.28 0.57 -6.04
CA PHE A 192 21.88 0.77 -6.38
C PHE A 192 20.98 0.92 -5.15
N VAL A 193 21.26 0.21 -4.04
CA VAL A 193 20.56 0.41 -2.76
C VAL A 193 20.85 1.82 -2.22
N ASP A 194 22.11 2.26 -2.24
CA ASP A 194 22.49 3.62 -1.81
C ASP A 194 21.79 4.69 -2.65
N PHE A 195 21.78 4.51 -3.98
CA PHE A 195 21.06 5.39 -4.89
C PHE A 195 19.57 5.42 -4.57
N ALA A 196 18.91 4.28 -4.38
CA ALA A 196 17.48 4.22 -4.07
C ALA A 196 17.10 4.94 -2.76
N LEU A 197 18.04 5.04 -1.81
CA LEU A 197 17.89 5.76 -0.55
C LEU A 197 18.36 7.22 -0.61
N SER A 198 19.03 7.64 -1.70
CA SER A 198 19.49 9.01 -1.90
C SER A 198 18.34 10.01 -2.05
N GLU A 199 18.61 11.27 -1.74
CA GLU A 199 17.64 12.35 -1.93
C GLU A 199 17.13 12.43 -3.38
N GLU A 200 18.01 12.26 -4.37
CA GLU A 200 17.65 12.29 -5.78
C GLU A 200 16.60 11.21 -6.13
N ALA A 201 16.84 9.96 -5.73
CA ALA A 201 15.88 8.88 -5.98
C ALA A 201 14.57 9.09 -5.21
N GLN A 202 14.62 9.64 -4.00
CA GLN A 202 13.43 9.97 -3.22
C GLN A 202 12.61 11.07 -3.90
N GLN A 203 13.26 12.11 -4.44
CA GLN A 203 12.61 13.15 -5.24
C GLN A 203 11.98 12.59 -6.53
N ILE A 204 12.59 11.58 -7.15
CA ILE A 204 11.95 10.87 -8.28
C ILE A 204 10.73 10.11 -7.80
N SER A 205 10.85 9.39 -6.67
CA SER A 205 9.79 8.58 -6.08
C SER A 205 8.53 9.41 -5.75
N THR A 206 8.69 10.61 -5.19
CA THR A 206 7.55 11.49 -4.85
C THR A 206 6.78 11.99 -6.07
N LYS A 207 7.42 12.08 -7.26
CA LYS A 207 6.74 12.44 -8.52
C LYS A 207 5.68 11.41 -8.94
N TYR A 208 5.78 10.19 -8.42
CA TYR A 208 4.83 9.08 -8.62
C TYR A 208 3.82 8.94 -7.47
N GLY A 209 3.84 9.85 -6.48
CA GLY A 209 2.93 9.82 -5.34
C GLY A 209 3.38 8.92 -4.20
N PHE A 210 4.61 8.38 -4.23
CA PHE A 210 5.11 7.58 -3.12
C PHE A 210 5.58 8.45 -1.95
N ILE A 211 5.43 7.92 -0.73
CA ILE A 211 5.87 8.57 0.50
C ILE A 211 7.38 8.38 0.64
N PRO A 212 8.16 9.47 0.79
CA PRO A 212 9.60 9.36 0.94
C PRO A 212 9.98 8.88 2.34
N VAL A 213 11.04 8.09 2.40
CA VAL A 213 11.54 7.49 3.65
C VAL A 213 12.62 8.33 4.31
N ILE A 214 13.27 9.24 3.58
CA ILE A 214 14.28 10.15 4.13
C ILE A 214 13.65 11.29 4.94
N LYS A 215 14.44 11.84 5.85
CA LYS A 215 14.15 13.09 6.56
C LYS A 215 14.05 14.25 5.57
N ASP A 216 13.35 15.30 5.97
CA ASP A 216 13.32 16.62 5.32
C ASP A 216 12.80 16.70 3.87
N LEU A 217 12.40 15.57 3.25
CA LEU A 217 11.71 15.59 1.96
C LEU A 217 10.18 15.69 2.15
N PRO A 218 9.51 16.69 1.53
CA PRO A 218 8.07 16.88 1.69
C PRO A 218 7.28 15.74 1.07
N LEU A 219 6.06 15.55 1.58
CA LEU A 219 5.11 14.61 1.01
C LEU A 219 4.67 15.05 -0.39
N PRO A 220 4.33 14.10 -1.29
CA PRO A 220 3.70 14.42 -2.57
C PRO A 220 2.48 15.35 -2.41
N LYS A 221 2.30 16.25 -3.38
CA LYS A 221 1.14 17.15 -3.42
C LYS A 221 -0.17 16.34 -3.43
N GLY A 222 -1.13 16.76 -2.62
CA GLY A 222 -2.44 16.10 -2.47
C GLY A 222 -2.52 15.14 -1.28
N ILE A 223 -1.42 15.00 -0.53
CA ILE A 223 -1.36 14.25 0.72
C ILE A 223 -1.38 15.25 1.89
N PRO A 224 -2.17 15.01 2.96
CA PRO A 224 -2.13 15.81 4.18
C PRO A 224 -0.71 15.88 4.75
N SER A 225 -0.35 17.01 5.36
CA SER A 225 0.97 17.19 5.99
C SER A 225 1.21 16.21 7.13
N GLU A 226 0.13 15.78 7.79
CA GLU A 226 0.12 14.75 8.81
C GLU A 226 -0.89 13.66 8.44
N VAL A 227 -0.44 12.41 8.40
CA VAL A 227 -1.29 11.26 8.09
C VAL A 227 -1.26 10.32 9.29
N ARG A 228 -2.39 10.24 10.01
CA ARG A 228 -2.61 9.15 10.96
C ARG A 228 -2.56 7.84 10.18
N SER A 229 -1.69 6.92 10.58
CA SER A 229 -1.59 5.63 9.90
C SER A 229 -1.25 4.48 10.83
N THR A 230 -1.67 3.29 10.41
CA THR A 230 -1.36 2.01 11.05
C THR A 230 -0.32 1.29 10.19
N VAL A 231 0.78 0.87 10.82
CA VAL A 231 1.75 -0.03 10.19
C VAL A 231 1.30 -1.46 10.45
N VAL A 232 1.29 -2.28 9.40
CA VAL A 232 0.97 -3.70 9.51
C VAL A 232 2.04 -4.40 10.33
N ASN A 233 1.63 -5.12 11.38
CA ASN A 233 2.52 -5.89 12.24
C ASN A 233 2.91 -7.21 11.57
N TRP A 234 3.89 -7.16 10.67
CA TRP A 234 4.34 -8.34 9.93
C TRP A 234 4.98 -9.41 10.82
N GLU A 235 5.62 -9.04 11.93
CA GLU A 235 6.18 -10.02 12.88
C GLU A 235 5.10 -10.89 13.53
N GLU A 236 3.92 -10.33 13.77
CA GLU A 236 2.77 -11.05 14.31
C GLU A 236 2.01 -11.80 13.22
N LEU A 237 1.63 -11.10 12.14
CA LEU A 237 0.79 -11.69 11.08
C LEU A 237 1.50 -12.76 10.26
N SER A 238 2.83 -12.73 10.16
CA SER A 238 3.60 -13.77 9.47
C SER A 238 3.50 -15.14 10.15
N LYS A 239 3.31 -15.18 11.48
CA LYS A 239 3.24 -16.45 12.24
C LYS A 239 2.03 -17.30 11.86
N ASN A 240 0.95 -16.65 11.44
CA ASN A 240 -0.31 -17.29 11.05
C ASN A 240 -0.66 -16.99 9.59
N GLU A 241 0.32 -16.76 8.72
CA GLU A 241 0.07 -16.32 7.34
C GLU A 241 -0.81 -17.31 6.55
N GLU A 242 -0.56 -18.62 6.70
CA GLU A 242 -1.34 -19.65 6.01
C GLU A 242 -2.80 -19.61 6.45
N GLU A 243 -3.05 -19.56 7.76
CA GLU A 243 -4.40 -19.41 8.33
C GLU A 243 -5.08 -18.12 7.87
N LEU A 244 -4.37 -16.98 7.83
CA LEU A 244 -4.91 -15.72 7.33
C LEU A 244 -5.33 -15.80 5.86
N LYS A 245 -4.53 -16.50 5.03
CA LYS A 245 -4.84 -16.71 3.61
C LYS A 245 -6.01 -17.66 3.43
N GLU A 246 -6.05 -18.75 4.19
CA GLU A 246 -7.17 -19.69 4.18
C GLU A 246 -8.46 -18.99 4.61
N LYS A 247 -8.42 -18.21 5.70
CA LYS A 247 -9.59 -17.49 6.18
C LYS A 247 -10.03 -16.38 5.21
N TYR A 248 -9.09 -15.69 4.56
CA TYR A 248 -9.41 -14.78 3.47
C TYR A 248 -10.17 -15.50 2.34
N ASN A 249 -9.66 -16.65 1.91
CA ASN A 249 -10.29 -17.44 0.84
C ASN A 249 -11.69 -17.92 1.24
N GLU A 250 -11.90 -18.30 2.49
CA GLU A 250 -13.20 -18.71 3.02
C GLU A 250 -14.20 -17.54 2.98
N VAL A 251 -13.83 -16.40 3.56
CA VAL A 251 -14.68 -15.19 3.64
C VAL A 251 -15.05 -14.69 2.25
N TYR A 252 -14.10 -14.67 1.31
CA TYR A 252 -14.31 -14.20 -0.05
C TYR A 252 -14.60 -15.34 -1.05
N SER A 253 -15.05 -16.50 -0.60
CA SER A 253 -15.29 -17.67 -1.47
C SER A 253 -16.44 -17.48 -2.46
N GLN A 254 -17.41 -16.64 -2.13
CA GLN A 254 -18.60 -16.34 -2.93
C GLN A 254 -18.41 -15.13 -3.87
N ASN A 255 -17.22 -14.51 -3.88
CA ASN A 255 -16.88 -13.30 -4.66
C ASN A 255 -15.67 -13.50 -5.61
#